data_AF-F6Y1Y9-F1
#
_entry.id   AF-F6Y1Y9-F1
#
_cell.length_a   1.000
_cell.length_b   1.000
_cell.length_c   1.000
_cell.angle_alpha   90.00
_cell.angle_beta   90.00
_cell.angle_gamma   90.00
#
_symmetry.space_group_name_H-M   'P 1'
#
loop_
_entity.id
_entity.type
_entity.pdbx_description
1 polymer ?
#
loop_
_entity_poly.entity_id
_entity_poly.type
_entity_poly.pdbx_seq_one_letter_code
_entity_poly.pdbx_strand_id
1 'polypeptide(L)'
;MQLAGETPEVQYDYTAILAQEIGDMFFVCPSRALARLASRSSPASDTVYLYSNSHPADLGACTSEASTCGHAYHGSEPRYVFNTVPNATADDMTVSDIFSDYWGRFAYTGYPQSDKYTAWPAYVPQSETIEGMSQWTNILLKAPNSETETGYKEDLCDFWDEIGFYVNITSPGDVTTLSTPVVSDVTEQAENEKTTVGSATMFGVTFNFTEKLMIAAGYFLFMMINL
;
A
#
# COMPACT_ATOMS: atom_id res chain seq x y z
N MET A 1 -15.07 -4.29 23.73
CA MET A 1 -15.86 -3.83 22.57
C MET A 1 -17.33 -3.86 22.96
N GLN A 2 -17.90 -2.71 23.33
CA GLN A 2 -19.28 -2.61 23.79
C GLN A 2 -20.11 -2.04 22.63
N LEU A 3 -20.97 -2.87 22.04
CA LEU A 3 -21.93 -2.44 21.03
C LEU A 3 -22.92 -1.48 21.72
N ALA A 4 -23.08 -0.29 21.15
CA ALA A 4 -23.86 0.80 21.72
C ALA A 4 -25.31 0.34 21.98
N GLY A 5 -25.66 0.27 23.26
CA GLY A 5 -27.00 -0.01 23.74
C GLY A 5 -27.92 1.20 23.63
N GLU A 6 -29.19 0.89 23.40
CA GLU A 6 -30.34 1.75 23.25
C GLU A 6 -30.43 2.84 24.34
N THR A 7 -29.92 4.03 24.05
CA THR A 7 -30.33 5.28 24.72
C THR A 7 -30.90 6.20 23.65
N PRO A 8 -32.22 6.42 23.60
CA PRO A 8 -32.87 7.23 22.57
C PRO A 8 -32.67 8.72 22.85
N GLU A 9 -31.42 9.18 22.83
CA GLU A 9 -31.05 10.62 22.73
C GLU A 9 -29.55 10.90 22.52
N VAL A 10 -28.69 9.88 22.40
CA VAL A 10 -27.27 10.10 22.03
C VAL A 10 -27.06 9.68 20.58
N GLN A 11 -27.15 10.63 19.64
CA GLN A 11 -26.64 10.42 18.30
C GLN A 11 -25.11 10.43 18.36
N TYR A 12 -24.52 9.25 18.23
CA TYR A 12 -23.08 9.12 18.02
C TYR A 12 -22.76 9.26 16.53
N ASP A 13 -21.85 10.17 16.20
CA ASP A 13 -21.28 10.25 14.85
C ASP A 13 -20.11 9.27 14.73
N TYR A 14 -20.35 8.14 14.05
CA TYR A 14 -19.35 7.11 13.79
C TYR A 14 -18.66 7.28 12.43
N THR A 15 -18.94 8.35 11.68
CA THR A 15 -18.52 8.49 10.28
C THR A 15 -17.01 8.38 10.12
N ALA A 16 -16.23 9.02 10.98
CA ALA A 16 -14.77 8.98 10.92
C ALA A 16 -14.20 7.58 11.19
N ILE A 17 -14.73 6.89 12.21
CA ILE A 17 -14.28 5.55 12.58
C ILE A 17 -14.68 4.55 11.48
N LEU A 18 -15.90 4.64 10.95
CA LEU A 18 -16.35 3.80 9.85
C LEU A 18 -15.55 4.04 8.56
N ALA A 19 -15.20 5.29 8.25
CA ALA A 19 -14.36 5.61 7.10
C ALA A 19 -12.96 5.00 7.23
N GLN A 20 -12.35 5.06 8.42
CA GLN A 20 -11.07 4.40 8.70
C GLN A 20 -11.18 2.88 8.58
N GLU A 21 -12.19 2.27 9.21
CA GLU A 21 -12.41 0.83 9.17
C GLU A 21 -12.58 0.31 7.74
N ILE A 22 -13.43 0.95 6.94
CA ILE A 22 -13.64 0.60 5.53
C ILE A 22 -12.34 0.79 4.73
N GLY A 23 -11.56 1.83 5.01
CA GLY A 23 -10.28 2.05 4.33
C GLY A 23 -9.23 1.03 4.65
N ASP A 24 -9.13 0.67 5.91
CA ASP A 24 -8.19 -0.34 6.38
C ASP A 24 -8.55 -1.71 5.81
N MET A 25 -9.84 -2.08 5.84
CA MET A 25 -10.34 -3.36 5.36
C MET A 25 -10.22 -3.55 3.84
N PHE A 26 -10.54 -2.53 3.04
CA PHE A 26 -10.66 -2.71 1.59
C PHE A 26 -9.43 -2.25 0.79
N PHE A 27 -8.56 -1.42 1.38
CA PHE A 27 -7.48 -0.78 0.63
C PHE A 27 -6.14 -0.93 1.35
N VAL A 28 -6.02 -0.42 2.57
CA VAL A 28 -4.72 -0.30 3.23
C VAL A 28 -4.14 -1.66 3.60
N CYS A 29 -4.87 -2.46 4.38
CA CYS A 29 -4.36 -3.74 4.87
C CYS A 29 -4.20 -4.80 3.77
N PRO A 30 -5.13 -4.93 2.79
CA PRO A 30 -4.91 -5.79 1.63
C PRO A 30 -3.69 -5.39 0.80
N SER A 31 -3.47 -4.10 0.52
CA SER A 31 -2.27 -3.64 -0.20
C SER A 31 -0.98 -3.96 0.56
N ARG A 32 -0.98 -3.78 1.89
CA ARG A 32 0.15 -4.15 2.76
C ARG A 32 0.42 -5.66 2.72
N ALA A 33 -0.63 -6.49 2.79
CA ALA A 33 -0.50 -7.94 2.70
C ALA A 33 0.08 -8.36 1.34
N LEU A 34 -0.36 -7.72 0.24
CA LEU A 34 0.18 -7.98 -1.08
C LEU A 34 1.65 -7.58 -1.19
N ALA A 35 2.01 -6.42 -0.63
CA ALA A 35 3.39 -5.95 -0.63
C ALA A 35 4.32 -6.91 0.12
N ARG A 36 3.89 -7.39 1.31
CA ARG A 36 4.63 -8.40 2.06
C ARG A 36 4.76 -9.71 1.28
N LEU A 37 3.69 -10.17 0.61
CA LEU A 37 3.73 -11.38 -0.22
C LEU A 37 4.71 -11.22 -1.38
N ALA A 38 4.54 -10.17 -2.20
CA ALA A 38 5.39 -9.89 -3.35
C ALA A 38 6.86 -9.79 -2.95
N SER A 39 7.16 -9.15 -1.82
CA SER A 39 8.53 -8.99 -1.32
C SER A 39 9.15 -10.29 -0.81
N ARG A 40 8.34 -11.30 -0.50
CA ARG A 40 8.84 -12.62 -0.04
C ARG A 40 8.87 -13.65 -1.17
N SER A 41 7.96 -13.56 -2.12
CA SER A 41 7.75 -14.62 -3.13
C SER A 41 8.20 -14.23 -4.53
N SER A 42 8.43 -12.95 -4.83
CA SER A 42 8.88 -12.53 -6.15
C SER A 42 10.39 -12.69 -6.32
N PRO A 43 10.88 -13.09 -7.52
CA PRO A 43 12.29 -12.94 -7.89
C PRO A 43 12.79 -11.49 -7.85
N ALA A 44 11.85 -10.53 -7.89
CA ALA A 44 12.10 -9.10 -7.83
C ALA A 44 11.83 -8.52 -6.42
N SER A 45 12.03 -9.33 -5.38
CA SER A 45 11.73 -9.00 -3.97
C SER A 45 12.37 -7.71 -3.47
N ASP A 46 13.54 -7.33 -3.99
CA ASP A 46 14.27 -6.10 -3.69
C ASP A 46 13.76 -4.86 -4.45
N THR A 47 12.71 -5.02 -5.25
CA THR A 47 12.10 -3.95 -6.07
C THR A 47 10.60 -3.79 -5.84
N VAL A 48 10.11 -4.24 -4.70
CA VAL A 48 8.75 -3.95 -4.24
C VAL A 48 8.76 -2.63 -3.48
N TYR A 49 7.84 -1.72 -3.80
CA TYR A 49 7.74 -0.42 -3.15
C TYR A 49 6.32 -0.17 -2.66
N LEU A 50 6.19 0.39 -1.46
CA LEU A 50 4.92 0.77 -0.86
C LEU A 50 4.92 2.26 -0.54
N TYR A 51 3.81 2.96 -0.80
CA TYR A 51 3.59 4.34 -0.32
C TYR A 51 2.21 4.53 0.30
N SER A 52 2.11 5.45 1.25
CA SER A 52 0.87 6.03 1.77
C SER A 52 0.77 7.48 1.29
N ASN A 53 -0.43 7.98 0.95
CA ASN A 53 -0.64 9.39 0.59
C ASN A 53 -1.42 10.09 1.71
N SER A 54 -0.91 11.23 2.17
CA SER A 54 -1.60 12.06 3.17
C SER A 54 -1.79 13.51 2.72
N HIS A 55 -1.43 13.84 1.48
CA HIS A 55 -1.66 15.19 0.97
C HIS A 55 -3.17 15.48 0.89
N PRO A 56 -3.65 16.51 1.61
CA PRO A 56 -5.08 16.83 1.63
C PRO A 56 -5.50 17.35 0.26
N ALA A 57 -6.58 16.78 -0.27
CA ALA A 57 -7.06 17.13 -1.58
C ALA A 57 -8.24 18.11 -1.51
N ASP A 58 -8.01 19.35 -1.91
CA ASP A 58 -9.07 20.34 -2.17
C ASP A 58 -9.24 20.55 -3.68
N LEU A 59 -9.85 19.57 -4.33
CA LEU A 59 -9.94 19.50 -5.80
C LEU A 59 -11.16 20.27 -6.33
N GLY A 60 -11.47 21.41 -5.70
CA GLY A 60 -12.63 22.26 -6.02
C GLY A 60 -13.99 21.66 -5.63
N ALA A 61 -13.98 20.48 -4.99
CA ALA A 61 -15.16 19.80 -4.46
C ALA A 61 -15.49 20.23 -3.02
N CYS A 62 -14.67 21.09 -2.42
CA CYS A 62 -14.88 21.59 -1.08
C CYS A 62 -15.85 22.76 -1.04
N THR A 63 -17.11 22.42 -1.30
CA THR A 63 -18.23 23.16 -0.74
C THR A 63 -18.39 22.72 0.72
N SER A 64 -18.88 23.60 1.58
CA SER A 64 -18.81 23.54 3.06
C SER A 64 -19.41 22.30 3.75
N GLU A 65 -19.86 21.28 3.02
CA GLU A 65 -20.46 20.05 3.54
C GLU A 65 -19.89 18.75 2.95
N ALA A 66 -18.90 18.79 2.06
CA ALA A 66 -18.26 17.57 1.56
C ALA A 66 -17.34 16.97 2.64
N SER A 67 -17.71 15.78 3.16
CA SER A 67 -17.05 15.09 4.28
C SER A 67 -15.59 14.67 4.04
N THR A 68 -15.08 14.84 2.82
CA THR A 68 -13.73 14.42 2.42
C THR A 68 -12.73 15.59 2.30
N CYS A 69 -13.19 16.82 2.54
CA CYS A 69 -12.34 18.00 2.44
C CYS A 69 -11.24 18.03 3.49
N GLY A 70 -10.06 18.48 3.09
CA GLY A 70 -8.88 18.47 3.95
C GLY A 70 -8.32 17.06 4.22
N HIS A 71 -8.77 16.04 3.50
CA HIS A 71 -8.29 14.66 3.64
C HIS A 71 -7.76 14.12 2.31
N ALA A 72 -6.85 13.15 2.39
CA ALA A 72 -6.47 12.29 1.26
C ALA A 72 -7.55 11.21 1.10
N TYR A 73 -8.53 11.45 0.23
CA TYR A 73 -9.63 10.51 -0.02
C TYR A 73 -9.39 9.63 -1.25
N HIS A 74 -10.21 8.58 -1.43
CA HIS A 74 -10.10 7.67 -2.58
C HIS A 74 -10.17 8.40 -3.93
N GLY A 75 -9.14 8.20 -4.76
CA GLY A 75 -9.09 8.79 -6.10
C GLY A 75 -8.74 10.28 -6.08
N SER A 76 -8.18 10.78 -4.97
CA SER A 76 -7.64 12.14 -4.92
C SER A 76 -6.25 12.24 -5.53
N GLU A 77 -5.42 11.20 -5.38
CA GLU A 77 -4.03 11.15 -5.82
C GLU A 77 -3.81 11.19 -7.34
N PRO A 78 -4.68 10.62 -8.21
CA PRO A 78 -4.40 10.57 -9.65
C PRO A 78 -4.21 11.96 -10.26
N ARG A 79 -4.91 12.97 -9.74
CA ARG A 79 -4.74 14.35 -10.25
C ARG A 79 -3.35 14.90 -9.98
N TYR A 80 -2.72 14.51 -8.87
CA TYR A 80 -1.34 14.86 -8.58
C TYR A 80 -0.37 14.07 -9.46
N VAL A 81 -0.59 12.76 -9.61
CA VAL A 81 0.21 11.86 -10.47
C VAL A 81 0.24 12.34 -11.92
N PHE A 82 -0.90 12.80 -12.45
CA PHE A 82 -1.00 13.29 -13.84
C PHE A 82 -0.78 14.80 -13.98
N ASN A 83 -0.47 15.51 -12.89
CA ASN A 83 -0.31 16.97 -12.87
C ASN A 83 -1.51 17.72 -13.50
N THR A 84 -2.72 17.38 -13.06
CA THR A 84 -4.00 17.89 -13.58
C THR A 84 -4.85 18.60 -12.51
N VAL A 85 -4.22 19.05 -11.43
CA VAL A 85 -4.91 19.73 -10.31
C VAL A 85 -5.39 21.12 -10.75
N PRO A 86 -6.71 21.40 -10.71
CA PRO A 86 -7.21 22.73 -11.02
C PRO A 86 -6.89 23.70 -9.88
N ASN A 87 -6.50 24.94 -10.22
CA ASN A 87 -6.18 26.00 -9.23
C ASN A 87 -5.18 25.55 -8.15
N ALA A 88 -4.18 24.76 -8.54
CA ALA A 88 -3.21 24.16 -7.63
C ALA A 88 -2.52 25.20 -6.73
N THR A 89 -2.46 24.90 -5.44
CA THR A 89 -1.61 25.61 -4.48
C THR A 89 -0.13 25.25 -4.68
N ALA A 90 0.77 25.96 -4.00
CA ALA A 90 2.20 25.62 -4.03
C ALA A 90 2.48 24.20 -3.50
N ASP A 91 1.73 23.77 -2.48
CA ASP A 91 1.84 22.42 -1.92
C ASP A 91 1.29 21.36 -2.89
N ASP A 92 0.18 21.66 -3.58
CA ASP A 92 -0.35 20.78 -4.63
C ASP A 92 0.67 20.57 -5.76
N MET A 93 1.31 21.65 -6.22
CA MET A 93 2.37 21.59 -7.22
C MET A 93 3.58 20.77 -6.71
N THR A 94 3.95 20.96 -5.45
CA THR A 94 5.05 20.21 -4.82
C THR A 94 4.75 18.72 -4.78
N VAL A 95 3.53 18.32 -4.38
CA VAL A 95 3.13 16.90 -4.39
C VAL A 95 3.05 16.34 -5.81
N SER A 96 2.57 17.12 -6.79
CA SER A 96 2.61 16.72 -8.20
C SER A 96 4.04 16.49 -8.70
N ASP A 97 5.00 17.33 -8.30
CA ASP A 97 6.41 17.15 -8.65
C ASP A 97 7.01 15.91 -7.97
N ILE A 98 6.65 15.65 -6.70
CA ILE A 98 7.04 14.44 -5.97
C ILE A 98 6.53 13.18 -6.69
N PHE A 99 5.24 13.14 -7.05
CA PHE A 99 4.68 12.01 -7.79
C PHE A 99 5.33 11.84 -9.16
N SER A 100 5.50 12.92 -9.92
CA SER A 100 6.09 12.88 -11.25
C SER A 100 7.53 12.34 -11.22
N ASP A 101 8.32 12.74 -10.23
CA ASP A 101 9.70 12.28 -10.06
C ASP A 101 9.77 10.77 -9.75
N TYR A 102 9.04 10.32 -8.73
CA TYR A 102 9.05 8.90 -8.35
C TYR A 102 8.41 7.99 -9.40
N TRP A 103 7.22 8.33 -9.90
CA TRP A 103 6.54 7.50 -10.90
C TRP A 103 7.28 7.50 -12.24
N GLY A 104 7.83 8.65 -12.65
CA GLY A 104 8.65 8.74 -13.84
C GLY A 104 9.93 7.90 -13.73
N ARG A 105 10.64 7.97 -12.59
CA ARG A 105 11.86 7.18 -12.37
C ARG A 105 11.54 5.68 -12.28
N PHE A 106 10.46 5.31 -11.61
CA PHE A 106 10.03 3.92 -11.53
C PHE A 106 9.65 3.37 -12.91
N ALA A 107 8.90 4.12 -13.71
CA ALA A 107 8.58 3.70 -15.08
C ALA A 107 9.83 3.57 -15.97
N TYR A 108 10.88 4.36 -15.72
CA TYR A 108 12.13 4.30 -16.50
C TYR A 108 13.08 3.18 -16.05
N THR A 109 13.21 2.94 -14.73
CA THR A 109 14.26 2.08 -14.16
C THR A 109 13.75 0.92 -13.32
N GLY A 110 12.49 0.99 -12.87
CA GLY A 110 11.91 0.12 -11.84
C GLY A 110 12.33 0.47 -10.42
N TYR A 111 12.96 1.62 -10.19
CA TYR A 111 13.33 2.12 -8.86
C TYR A 111 12.82 3.56 -8.70
N PRO A 112 12.07 3.92 -7.65
CA PRO A 112 11.60 5.29 -7.42
C PRO A 112 12.69 6.13 -6.73
N GLN A 113 13.86 6.25 -7.34
CA GLN A 113 14.97 7.05 -6.79
C GLN A 113 14.80 8.54 -7.11
N SER A 114 15.00 9.38 -6.10
CA SER A 114 14.98 10.84 -6.23
C SER A 114 16.31 11.44 -5.76
N ASP A 115 16.82 12.42 -6.51
CA ASP A 115 17.94 13.27 -6.10
C ASP A 115 17.47 14.53 -5.33
N LYS A 116 16.15 14.73 -5.24
CA LYS A 116 15.52 15.96 -4.69
C LYS A 116 14.67 15.69 -3.45
N TYR A 117 14.00 14.54 -3.41
CA TYR A 117 13.04 14.19 -2.38
C TYR A 117 13.56 13.06 -1.49
N THR A 118 12.85 12.81 -0.39
CA THR A 118 13.16 11.76 0.58
C THR A 118 13.40 10.41 -0.09
N ALA A 119 14.31 9.60 0.45
CA ALA A 119 14.55 8.27 -0.10
C ALA A 119 13.26 7.42 0.02
N TRP A 120 12.89 6.74 -1.07
CA TRP A 120 11.82 5.76 -1.06
C TRP A 120 12.44 4.35 -0.98
N PRO A 121 12.50 3.74 0.21
CA PRO A 121 13.09 2.42 0.39
C PRO A 121 12.22 1.33 -0.22
N ALA A 122 12.86 0.24 -0.63
CA ALA A 122 12.16 -0.98 -0.98
C ALA A 122 11.41 -1.51 0.25
N TYR A 123 10.20 -2.01 0.03
CA TYR A 123 9.32 -2.56 1.05
C TYR A 123 9.75 -3.99 1.38
N VAL A 124 10.92 -4.14 1.99
CA VAL A 124 11.49 -5.45 2.36
C VAL A 124 11.55 -5.60 3.88
N PRO A 125 11.56 -6.84 4.40
CA PRO A 125 11.83 -7.04 5.81
C PRO A 125 13.30 -6.71 6.06
N GLN A 126 13.61 -5.73 6.90
CA GLN A 126 14.99 -5.58 7.38
C GLN A 126 15.29 -6.72 8.37
N SER A 127 16.54 -7.18 8.40
CA SER A 127 16.97 -8.44 9.03
C SER A 127 16.81 -8.53 10.55
N GLU A 128 16.28 -7.50 11.21
CA GLU A 128 16.11 -7.45 12.67
C GLU A 128 14.74 -6.82 12.99
N THR A 129 14.10 -7.18 14.09
CA THR A 129 13.01 -6.39 14.68
C THR A 129 13.62 -5.57 15.81
N ILE A 130 13.40 -4.26 15.83
CA ILE A 130 13.83 -3.43 16.96
C ILE A 130 12.63 -3.31 17.89
N GLU A 131 12.77 -3.81 19.11
CA GLU A 131 11.76 -3.65 20.18
C GLU A 131 10.36 -4.17 19.81
N GLY A 132 10.27 -5.19 18.94
CA GLY A 132 8.99 -5.78 18.52
C GLY A 132 8.28 -5.02 17.40
N MET A 133 8.84 -3.92 16.89
CA MET A 133 8.33 -3.22 15.70
C MET A 133 8.91 -3.85 14.43
N SER A 134 8.08 -4.04 13.41
CA SER A 134 8.58 -4.47 12.12
C SER A 134 9.30 -3.35 11.39
N GLN A 135 10.42 -3.71 10.77
CA GLN A 135 11.21 -2.80 9.94
C GLN A 135 10.73 -2.72 8.49
N TRP A 136 9.51 -3.19 8.16
CA TRP A 136 8.91 -2.89 6.87
C TRP A 136 8.85 -1.38 6.68
N THR A 137 9.54 -0.90 5.65
CA THR A 137 9.70 0.54 5.42
C THR A 137 8.96 0.98 4.17
N ASN A 138 8.14 2.02 4.29
CA ASN A 138 7.42 2.65 3.18
C ASN A 138 7.68 4.16 3.18
N ILE A 139 7.07 4.88 2.23
CA ILE A 139 7.09 6.35 2.21
C ILE A 139 5.68 6.91 2.43
N LEU A 140 5.59 7.95 3.24
CA LEU A 140 4.44 8.85 3.35
C LEU A 140 4.63 10.02 2.39
N LEU A 141 3.82 10.05 1.33
CA LEU A 141 3.79 11.16 0.38
C LEU A 141 2.93 12.30 0.94
N LYS A 142 3.57 13.46 1.10
CA LYS A 142 2.93 14.71 1.53
C LYS A 142 3.77 15.91 1.14
N ALA A 143 3.13 17.07 0.99
CA ALA A 143 3.85 18.35 0.92
C ALA A 143 4.01 18.97 2.33
N PRO A 144 5.03 19.82 2.51
CA PRO A 144 6.13 20.07 1.56
C PRO A 144 7.20 18.96 1.58
N ASN A 145 7.23 18.10 2.61
CA ASN A 145 8.26 17.08 2.78
C ASN A 145 7.63 15.70 3.03
N SER A 146 7.85 14.78 2.11
CA SER A 146 7.56 13.35 2.31
C SER A 146 8.48 12.75 3.36
N GLU A 147 8.02 11.70 4.03
CA GLU A 147 8.75 11.05 5.12
C GLU A 147 8.82 9.54 4.92
N THR A 148 9.89 8.92 5.39
CA THR A 148 9.97 7.47 5.48
C THR A 148 9.21 7.00 6.73
N GLU A 149 8.38 5.97 6.57
CA GLU A 149 7.61 5.35 7.64
C GLU A 149 8.10 3.91 7.87
N THR A 150 8.02 3.45 9.12
CA THR A 150 8.30 2.06 9.51
C THR A 150 7.08 1.49 10.23
N GLY A 151 6.75 0.22 9.99
CA GLY A 151 5.63 -0.43 10.69
C GLY A 151 4.26 0.17 10.35
N TYR A 152 4.08 0.66 9.12
CA TYR A 152 2.84 1.33 8.70
C TYR A 152 1.59 0.48 8.98
N LYS A 153 0.75 0.95 9.92
CA LYS A 153 -0.47 0.30 10.41
C LYS A 153 -0.28 -1.18 10.78
N GLU A 154 0.88 -1.51 11.36
CA GLU A 154 1.26 -2.88 11.68
C GLU A 154 0.21 -3.62 12.52
N ASP A 155 -0.04 -3.19 13.76
CA ASP A 155 -0.96 -3.88 14.68
C ASP A 155 -2.37 -4.06 14.08
N LEU A 156 -2.87 -2.99 13.46
CA LEU A 156 -4.21 -2.97 12.89
C LEU A 156 -4.34 -3.94 11.72
N CYS A 157 -3.38 -3.89 10.80
CA CYS A 157 -3.46 -4.74 9.63
C CYS A 157 -3.00 -6.17 9.92
N ASP A 158 -2.18 -6.40 10.95
CA ASP A 158 -1.85 -7.75 11.44
C ASP A 158 -3.12 -8.42 12.01
N PHE A 159 -3.96 -7.67 12.74
CA PHE A 159 -5.29 -8.14 13.17
C PHE A 159 -6.18 -8.53 11.98
N TRP A 160 -6.23 -7.69 10.94
CA TRP A 160 -7.05 -7.99 9.76
C TRP A 160 -6.50 -9.16 8.93
N ASP A 161 -5.18 -9.31 8.86
CA ASP A 161 -4.53 -10.45 8.20
C ASP A 161 -4.84 -11.77 8.95
N GLU A 162 -4.88 -11.76 10.29
CA GLU A 162 -5.19 -12.93 11.12
C GLU A 162 -6.60 -13.48 10.87
N ILE A 163 -7.59 -12.60 10.70
CA ILE A 163 -8.98 -13.03 10.49
C ILE A 163 -9.27 -13.48 9.05
N GLY A 164 -8.34 -13.26 8.11
CA GLY A 164 -8.42 -13.77 6.74
C GLY A 164 -9.56 -13.19 5.89
N PHE A 165 -10.06 -12.00 6.21
CA PHE A 165 -11.27 -11.44 5.57
C PHE A 165 -11.10 -11.15 4.07
N TYR A 166 -9.93 -10.65 3.65
CA TYR A 166 -9.68 -10.18 2.28
C TYR A 166 -8.59 -10.93 1.52
N VAL A 167 -7.87 -11.85 2.18
CA VAL A 167 -6.81 -12.64 1.57
C VAL A 167 -7.20 -14.11 1.53
N ASN A 168 -7.35 -14.68 0.34
CA ASN A 168 -7.31 -16.13 0.15
C ASN A 168 -6.00 -16.48 -0.57
N ILE A 169 -4.88 -16.59 0.17
CA ILE A 169 -3.62 -17.10 -0.37
C ILE A 169 -3.75 -18.62 -0.47
N THR A 170 -4.30 -19.11 -1.57
CA THR A 170 -4.18 -20.51 -1.94
C THR A 170 -2.92 -20.67 -2.81
N SER A 171 -1.76 -20.79 -2.18
CA SER A 171 -0.66 -21.53 -2.81
C SER A 171 -0.97 -23.02 -2.71
N PRO A 172 -0.74 -23.85 -3.76
CA PRO A 172 -0.67 -25.29 -3.59
C PRO A 172 0.61 -25.63 -2.80
N GLY A 173 0.55 -25.45 -1.49
CA GLY A 173 1.66 -25.66 -0.57
C GLY A 173 1.46 -24.86 0.72
N ASP A 174 0.95 -25.55 1.74
CA ASP A 174 0.96 -25.17 3.17
C ASP A 174 0.24 -23.89 3.62
N VAL A 175 -1.06 -24.05 3.90
CA VAL A 175 -1.71 -23.36 5.04
C VAL A 175 -1.36 -24.13 6.32
N THR A 176 -0.08 -24.20 6.64
CA THR A 176 0.41 -24.59 7.97
C THR A 176 1.84 -24.11 8.08
N THR A 177 2.01 -22.88 8.59
CA THR A 177 3.08 -22.40 9.50
C THR A 177 3.39 -20.92 9.28
N LEU A 178 2.73 -20.06 10.06
CA LEU A 178 3.21 -18.70 10.37
C LEU A 178 4.33 -18.71 11.43
N SER A 179 5.05 -19.83 11.58
CA SER A 179 6.18 -19.91 12.51
C SER A 179 7.19 -20.96 12.07
N THR A 180 8.42 -20.48 11.83
CA THR A 180 9.71 -21.17 11.59
C THR A 180 10.10 -21.53 10.14
N PRO A 181 11.39 -21.28 9.76
CA PRO A 181 11.86 -21.46 8.40
C PRO A 181 12.27 -22.91 8.16
N VAL A 182 11.70 -23.55 7.14
CA VAL A 182 12.24 -24.81 6.61
C VAL A 182 13.00 -24.50 5.33
N VAL A 183 14.32 -24.58 5.43
CA VAL A 183 15.22 -24.74 4.29
C VAL A 183 15.07 -26.18 3.81
N SER A 184 14.72 -26.37 2.53
CA SER A 184 15.02 -27.63 1.85
C SER A 184 15.28 -27.40 0.36
N ASP A 185 16.43 -27.92 -0.06
CA ASP A 185 16.96 -28.07 -1.40
C ASP A 185 15.92 -28.38 -2.48
N VAL A 186 16.05 -27.72 -3.63
CA VAL A 186 15.52 -28.24 -4.90
C VAL A 186 16.58 -28.12 -5.98
N THR A 187 17.03 -29.29 -6.43
CA THR A 187 17.84 -29.54 -7.62
C THR A 187 17.16 -29.08 -8.91
N GLU A 188 18.01 -28.58 -9.80
CA GLU A 188 17.85 -28.13 -11.18
C GLU A 188 16.92 -28.97 -12.08
N GLN A 189 15.93 -28.33 -12.72
CA GLN A 189 15.53 -28.58 -14.11
C GLN A 189 15.01 -27.28 -14.75
N ALA A 190 15.64 -26.89 -15.87
CA ALA A 190 15.26 -25.77 -16.71
C ALA A 190 14.33 -26.26 -17.83
N GLU A 191 13.20 -25.58 -18.04
CA GLU A 191 12.57 -25.44 -19.37
C GLU A 191 11.54 -24.29 -19.40
N ASN A 192 11.95 -23.21 -20.07
CA ASN A 192 11.19 -22.25 -20.89
C ASN A 192 9.65 -22.20 -20.79
N GLU A 193 9.11 -21.51 -19.78
CA GLU A 193 7.77 -20.91 -19.76
C GLU A 193 7.88 -19.59 -18.99
N LYS A 194 7.29 -18.47 -19.45
CA LYS A 194 7.31 -17.18 -18.72
C LYS A 194 6.58 -17.40 -17.40
N THR A 195 7.32 -17.79 -16.37
CA THR A 195 6.80 -18.47 -15.19
C THR A 195 6.05 -17.45 -14.34
N THR A 196 4.74 -17.63 -14.16
CA THR A 196 4.00 -16.95 -13.09
C THR A 196 4.60 -17.41 -11.76
N VAL A 197 5.28 -16.53 -11.03
CA VAL A 197 6.06 -16.90 -9.84
C VAL A 197 5.22 -16.81 -8.54
N GLY A 198 3.99 -16.31 -8.65
CA GLY A 198 2.99 -16.38 -7.58
C GLY A 198 1.67 -15.77 -8.03
N SER A 199 0.59 -16.16 -7.36
CA SER A 199 -0.72 -15.54 -7.53
C SER A 199 -1.36 -15.22 -6.18
N ALA A 200 -2.07 -14.10 -6.12
CA ALA A 200 -2.86 -13.71 -4.96
C ALA A 200 -4.28 -13.41 -5.39
N THR A 201 -5.28 -13.91 -4.67
CA THR A 201 -6.67 -13.52 -4.90
C THR A 201 -7.12 -12.61 -3.77
N MET A 202 -7.45 -11.36 -4.13
CA MET A 202 -7.96 -10.34 -3.21
C MET A 202 -9.34 -9.91 -3.71
N PHE A 203 -10.37 -10.04 -2.87
CA PHE A 203 -11.77 -9.78 -3.23
C PHE A 203 -12.23 -10.47 -4.53
N GLY A 204 -11.74 -11.69 -4.79
CA GLY A 204 -12.07 -12.46 -6.00
C GLY A 204 -11.32 -12.05 -7.27
N VAL A 205 -10.40 -11.08 -7.19
CA VAL A 205 -9.51 -10.70 -8.29
C VAL A 205 -8.16 -11.39 -8.11
N THR A 206 -7.73 -12.16 -9.11
CA THR A 206 -6.43 -12.84 -9.11
C THR A 206 -5.35 -11.95 -9.72
N PHE A 207 -4.29 -11.73 -8.97
CA PHE A 207 -3.08 -11.01 -9.35
C PHE A 207 -1.99 -12.03 -9.62
N ASN A 208 -1.35 -11.97 -10.80
CA ASN A 208 -0.20 -12.81 -11.15
C ASN A 208 1.05 -11.93 -11.14
N PHE A 209 2.12 -12.38 -10.47
CA PHE A 209 3.38 -11.63 -10.37
C PHE A 209 4.42 -12.20 -11.33
N THR A 210 4.91 -11.37 -12.25
CA THR A 210 6.00 -11.73 -13.17
C THR A 210 7.20 -10.79 -13.09
N GLU A 211 7.03 -9.52 -12.69
CA GLU A 211 8.06 -8.45 -12.76
C GLU A 211 7.92 -7.40 -11.61
N LYS A 212 8.76 -6.34 -11.60
CA LYS A 212 8.89 -5.30 -10.56
C LYS A 212 7.55 -4.66 -10.18
N LEU A 213 7.36 -4.27 -8.90
CA LEU A 213 6.05 -3.88 -8.41
C LEU A 213 6.07 -2.62 -7.51
N MET A 214 5.31 -1.60 -7.90
CA MET A 214 4.96 -0.48 -7.03
C MET A 214 3.52 -0.65 -6.56
N ILE A 215 3.31 -0.56 -5.26
CA ILE A 215 2.01 -0.77 -4.61
C ILE A 215 1.65 0.51 -3.86
N ALA A 216 0.41 0.95 -4.04
CA ALA A 216 -0.18 2.00 -3.23
C ALA A 216 -0.83 1.37 -1.97
N ALA A 217 -0.40 1.80 -0.79
CA ALA A 217 -1.11 1.57 0.47
C ALA A 217 -2.15 2.68 0.66
N GLY A 218 -3.09 2.71 -0.27
CA GLY A 218 -3.98 3.83 -0.49
C GLY A 218 -4.75 3.65 -1.77
N TYR A 219 -5.81 4.43 -1.86
CA TYR A 219 -6.97 4.18 -2.66
C TYR A 219 -6.81 4.57 -4.16
N PHE A 220 -5.98 3.83 -4.90
CA PHE A 220 -6.17 3.61 -6.34
C PHE A 220 -5.60 2.26 -6.76
N LEU A 221 -6.26 1.75 -7.80
CA LEU A 221 -5.98 0.58 -8.63
C LEU A 221 -4.52 0.12 -8.60
N PHE A 222 -4.30 -1.16 -8.30
CA PHE A 222 -3.06 -1.88 -8.57
C PHE A 222 -2.58 -1.59 -10.00
N MET A 223 -1.57 -0.74 -10.15
CA MET A 223 -0.91 -0.54 -11.43
C MET A 223 0.34 -1.41 -11.44
N MET A 224 0.17 -2.68 -11.84
CA MET A 224 1.30 -3.49 -12.29
C MET A 224 1.78 -2.90 -13.62
N ILE A 225 2.86 -2.13 -13.58
CA ILE A 225 3.56 -1.76 -14.81
C ILE A 225 4.43 -2.97 -15.16
N ASN A 226 3.93 -3.86 -16.02
CA ASN A 226 4.79 -4.79 -16.75
C ASN A 226 5.58 -3.96 -17.76
N LEU A 227 6.91 -3.98 -17.69
CA LEU A 227 7.81 -3.35 -18.67
C LEU A 227 8.45 -4.43 -19.54
#